data_AF-A0A359HKR7-F1
#
_entry.id   AF-A0A359HKR7-F1
#
_cell.length_a   1.000
_cell.length_b   1.000
_cell.length_c   1.000
_cell.angle_alpha   90.00
_cell.angle_beta   90.00
_cell.angle_gamma   90.00
#
_symmetry.space_group_name_H-M   'P 1'
#
loop_
_entity.id
_entity.type
_entity.pdbx_description
1 polymer ?
#
loop_
_entity_poly.entity_id
_entity_poly.type
_entity_poly.pdbx_seq_one_letter_code
_entity_poly.pdbx_strand_id
1 'polypeptide(L)'
;MKKTILVLALLVIAAMALAACQPAASEPEVVVETVVVEGETKTETIVETVVVEGETKTETIIETVVVEVTPEPIVRSGGWLDRVVFSADGSTDSAVARLIAGDIDVYAQSSSNGEAYKTAVDAGLSTVQVATSYNDLTFNTYGPVFTESTGGLNPFAVREVREAMNWL
;
A
#
# COMPACT_ATOMS: atom_id res chain seq x y z
N MET A 1 -37.18 -8.62 40.51
CA MET A 1 -38.09 -8.75 39.35
C MET A 1 -38.32 -7.43 38.58
N LYS A 2 -38.76 -6.32 39.21
CA LYS A 2 -38.94 -5.05 38.47
C LYS A 2 -37.66 -4.50 37.81
N LYS A 3 -36.51 -4.54 38.52
CA LYS A 3 -35.23 -4.06 38.00
C LYS A 3 -34.66 -4.94 36.88
N THR A 4 -34.88 -6.26 36.93
CA THR A 4 -34.44 -7.19 35.89
C THR A 4 -35.27 -7.08 34.63
N ILE A 5 -36.59 -6.82 34.75
CA ILE A 5 -37.47 -6.54 33.61
C ILE A 5 -37.09 -5.22 32.94
N LEU A 6 -36.68 -4.21 33.72
CA LEU A 6 -36.28 -2.90 33.18
C LEU A 6 -34.95 -2.97 32.41
N VAL A 7 -34.00 -3.77 32.87
CA VAL A 7 -32.74 -4.04 32.15
C VAL A 7 -33.00 -4.85 30.87
N LEU A 8 -33.88 -5.86 30.92
CA LEU A 8 -34.22 -6.65 29.73
C LEU A 8 -34.93 -5.80 28.67
N ALA A 9 -35.85 -4.93 29.09
CA ALA A 9 -36.55 -4.00 28.18
C ALA A 9 -35.58 -3.00 27.54
N LEU A 10 -34.61 -2.48 28.30
CA LEU A 10 -33.57 -1.59 27.75
C LEU A 10 -32.68 -2.30 26.72
N LEU A 11 -32.39 -3.58 26.94
CA LEU A 11 -31.54 -4.39 26.06
C LEU A 11 -32.24 -4.72 24.73
N VAL A 12 -33.56 -4.95 24.75
CA VAL A 12 -34.38 -5.13 23.53
C VAL A 12 -34.46 -3.84 22.71
N ILE A 13 -34.61 -2.68 23.36
CA ILE A 13 -34.64 -1.38 22.68
C ILE A 13 -33.27 -1.06 22.06
N ALA A 14 -32.17 -1.36 22.76
CA ALA A 14 -30.82 -1.19 22.24
C ALA A 14 -30.54 -2.10 21.01
N ALA A 15 -31.07 -3.32 21.00
CA ALA A 15 -30.94 -4.23 19.85
C ALA A 15 -31.70 -3.74 18.61
N MET A 16 -32.87 -3.11 18.79
CA MET A 16 -33.63 -2.51 17.69
C MET A 16 -32.96 -1.25 17.11
N ALA A 17 -32.25 -0.48 17.93
CA ALA A 17 -31.50 0.69 17.47
C ALA A 17 -30.27 0.32 16.61
N LEU A 18 -29.64 -0.84 16.86
CA LEU A 18 -28.51 -1.32 16.06
C LEU A 18 -28.92 -1.81 14.66
N ALA A 19 -30.11 -2.40 14.50
CA ALA A 19 -30.61 -2.87 13.21
C ALA A 19 -30.98 -1.71 12.24
N ALA A 20 -31.24 -0.51 12.77
CA ALA A 20 -31.52 0.68 11.96
C ALA A 20 -30.25 1.36 11.40
N CYS A 21 -29.06 0.93 11.83
CA CYS A 21 -27.78 1.49 11.40
C CYS A 21 -27.03 0.57 10.42
N GLN A 22 -27.71 -0.44 9.89
CA GLN A 22 -27.16 -1.32 8.88
C GLN A 22 -27.22 -0.61 7.51
N PRO A 23 -26.12 -0.54 6.74
CA PRO A 23 -26.17 -0.03 5.38
C PRO A 23 -27.26 -0.77 4.61
N ALA A 24 -28.19 -0.02 4.02
CA ALA A 24 -29.16 -0.58 3.10
C ALA A 24 -28.39 -1.41 2.07
N ALA A 25 -28.77 -2.68 1.93
CA ALA A 25 -28.23 -3.53 0.88
C ALA A 25 -28.54 -2.84 -0.46
N SER A 26 -27.51 -2.27 -1.07
CA SER A 26 -27.54 -1.75 -2.41
C SER A 26 -27.90 -2.91 -3.34
N GLU A 27 -29.05 -2.82 -3.99
CA GLU A 27 -29.35 -3.62 -5.17
C GLU A 27 -28.18 -3.47 -6.17
N PRO A 28 -27.76 -4.56 -6.85
CA PRO A 28 -26.72 -4.43 -7.86
C PRO A 28 -27.26 -3.62 -9.04
N GLU A 29 -26.99 -2.31 -9.05
CA GLU A 29 -26.98 -1.56 -10.30
C GLU A 29 -25.86 -2.14 -11.17
N VAL A 30 -26.27 -2.85 -12.22
CA VAL A 30 -25.39 -3.22 -13.32
C VAL A 30 -25.02 -1.93 -14.05
N VAL A 31 -23.97 -1.27 -13.57
CA VAL A 31 -23.24 -0.29 -14.36
C VAL A 31 -22.50 -1.09 -15.42
N VAL A 32 -23.03 -1.09 -16.64
CA VAL A 32 -22.28 -1.50 -17.82
C VAL A 32 -21.23 -0.43 -18.04
N GLU A 33 -20.12 -0.55 -17.30
CA GLU A 33 -18.88 0.08 -17.71
C GLU A 33 -18.42 -0.70 -18.93
N THR A 34 -18.71 -0.17 -20.12
CA THR A 34 -17.97 -0.55 -21.33
C THR A 34 -16.54 -0.08 -21.12
N VAL A 35 -15.77 -0.87 -20.39
CA VAL A 35 -14.31 -0.87 -20.54
C VAL A 35 -14.11 -1.35 -21.97
N VAL A 36 -13.78 -0.39 -22.83
CA VAL A 36 -13.26 -0.67 -24.16
C VAL A 36 -11.97 -1.44 -23.93
N VAL A 37 -12.09 -2.77 -23.92
CA VAL A 37 -10.96 -3.63 -24.20
C VAL A 37 -10.62 -3.31 -25.65
N GLU A 38 -9.59 -2.48 -25.86
CA GLU A 38 -8.87 -2.41 -27.14
C GLU A 38 -8.20 -3.77 -27.39
N GLY A 39 -9.01 -4.77 -27.68
CA GLY A 39 -8.65 -5.90 -28.51
C GLY A 39 -9.40 -5.69 -29.80
N GLU A 40 -8.89 -4.82 -30.67
CA GLU A 40 -9.40 -4.70 -32.02
C GLU A 40 -9.22 -6.05 -32.72
N THR A 41 -10.22 -6.94 -32.70
CA THR A 41 -10.32 -7.95 -33.75
C THR A 41 -10.71 -7.21 -35.03
N LYS A 42 -9.72 -6.76 -35.80
CA LYS A 42 -9.95 -6.23 -37.15
C LYS A 42 -10.34 -7.39 -38.06
N THR A 43 -11.64 -7.47 -38.35
CA THR A 43 -12.16 -8.35 -39.39
C THR A 43 -11.95 -7.66 -40.74
N GLU A 44 -10.82 -7.94 -41.41
CA GLU A 44 -10.63 -7.48 -42.79
C GLU A 44 -11.36 -8.41 -43.75
N THR A 45 -12.34 -7.88 -44.49
CA THR A 45 -13.06 -8.62 -45.54
C THR A 45 -12.35 -8.37 -46.87
N ILE A 46 -11.58 -9.35 -47.36
CA ILE A 46 -10.93 -9.26 -48.67
C ILE A 46 -11.95 -9.74 -49.72
N VAL A 47 -12.42 -8.83 -50.58
CA VAL A 47 -13.31 -9.16 -51.69
C VAL A 47 -12.48 -9.25 -52.97
N GLU A 48 -12.04 -10.45 -53.34
CA GLU A 48 -11.40 -10.70 -54.63
C GLU A 48 -12.49 -10.93 -55.69
N THR A 49 -12.57 -10.05 -56.69
CA THR A 49 -13.53 -10.17 -57.79
C THR A 49 -12.83 -10.82 -58.98
N VAL A 50 -13.00 -12.14 -59.15
CA VAL A 50 -12.47 -12.84 -60.34
C VAL A 50 -13.48 -12.71 -61.48
N VAL A 51 -13.09 -11.97 -62.54
CA VAL A 51 -13.88 -11.88 -63.77
C VAL A 51 -13.48 -13.04 -64.68
N VAL A 52 -14.39 -14.01 -64.85
CA VAL A 52 -14.25 -15.07 -65.86
C VAL A 52 -15.10 -14.65 -67.08
N GLU A 53 -14.44 -14.42 -68.21
CA GLU A 53 -15.11 -14.20 -69.49
C GLU A 53 -15.77 -15.50 -69.96
N GLY A 54 -17.11 -15.48 -70.07
CA GLY A 54 -17.90 -16.53 -70.72
C GLY A 54 -18.94 -17.15 -69.79
N GLU A 55 -20.21 -16.84 -70.07
CA GLU A 55 -21.41 -17.57 -69.63
C GLU A 55 -21.70 -17.59 -68.11
N THR A 56 -22.35 -16.52 -67.66
CA THR A 56 -23.41 -16.47 -66.63
C THR A 56 -23.39 -17.54 -65.53
N LYS A 57 -22.54 -17.34 -64.53
CA LYS A 57 -22.88 -17.50 -63.10
C LYS A 57 -21.81 -16.83 -62.24
N THR A 58 -22.21 -15.77 -61.55
CA THR A 58 -21.36 -15.05 -60.60
C THR A 58 -21.55 -15.70 -59.23
N GLU A 59 -20.57 -16.50 -58.78
CA GLU A 59 -20.52 -16.99 -57.39
C GLU A 59 -19.55 -16.14 -56.60
N THR A 60 -20.08 -15.38 -55.64
CA THR A 60 -19.28 -14.57 -54.70
C THR A 60 -18.86 -15.46 -53.54
N ILE A 61 -17.58 -15.84 -53.49
CA ILE A 61 -17.00 -16.57 -52.37
C ILE A 61 -16.51 -15.53 -51.36
N ILE A 62 -17.12 -15.48 -50.18
CA ILE A 62 -16.74 -14.56 -49.09
C ILE A 62 -15.90 -15.38 -48.11
N GLU A 63 -14.58 -15.30 -48.20
CA GLU A 63 -13.68 -15.91 -47.22
C GLU A 63 -13.42 -14.92 -46.08
N THR A 64 -13.89 -15.26 -44.88
CA THR A 64 -13.73 -14.43 -43.68
C THR A 64 -12.43 -14.85 -42.98
N VAL A 65 -11.33 -14.14 -43.24
CA VAL A 65 -10.06 -14.36 -42.54
C VAL A 65 -10.09 -13.61 -41.22
N VAL A 66 -10.12 -14.35 -40.11
CA VAL A 66 -10.05 -13.77 -38.76
C VAL A 66 -8.57 -13.57 -38.42
N VAL A 67 -8.09 -12.32 -38.45
CA VAL A 67 -6.74 -11.98 -38.02
C VAL A 67 -6.77 -11.70 -36.51
N GLU A 68 -6.08 -12.53 -35.74
CA GLU A 68 -5.90 -12.32 -34.31
C GLU A 68 -4.85 -11.22 -34.11
N VAL A 69 -5.30 -10.02 -33.73
CA VAL A 69 -4.40 -8.88 -33.50
C VAL A 69 -3.75 -9.06 -32.14
N THR A 70 -2.44 -9.32 -32.12
CA THR A 70 -1.66 -9.32 -30.89
C THR A 70 -1.71 -7.90 -30.29
N PRO A 71 -2.23 -7.70 -29.07
CA PRO A 71 -2.30 -6.38 -28.45
C PRO A 71 -0.89 -5.80 -28.27
N GLU A 72 -0.74 -4.50 -28.50
CA GLU A 72 0.53 -3.82 -28.30
C GLU A 72 0.96 -3.92 -26.82
N PRO A 73 2.27 -4.10 -26.55
CA PRO A 73 2.76 -4.19 -25.18
C PRO A 73 2.49 -2.88 -24.43
N ILE A 74 1.63 -2.96 -23.42
CA ILE A 74 1.32 -1.85 -22.51
C ILE A 74 2.59 -1.41 -21.78
N VAL A 75 3.08 -0.20 -22.09
CA VAL A 75 4.20 0.42 -21.38
C VAL A 75 3.68 1.09 -20.11
N ARG A 76 3.81 0.43 -18.96
CA ARG A 76 3.48 1.03 -17.65
C ARG A 76 4.49 2.11 -17.27
N SER A 77 3.99 3.29 -16.92
CA SER A 77 4.78 4.47 -16.49
C SER A 77 4.65 4.80 -15.00
N GLY A 78 4.10 3.88 -14.19
CA GLY A 78 3.88 4.05 -12.75
C GLY A 78 4.40 2.88 -11.90
N GLY A 79 4.07 2.90 -10.60
CA GLY A 79 4.38 1.80 -9.69
C GLY A 79 3.73 0.49 -10.12
N TRP A 80 4.37 -0.64 -9.81
CA TRP A 80 3.85 -1.97 -10.13
C TRP A 80 2.61 -2.35 -9.32
N LEU A 81 2.44 -1.73 -8.15
CA LEU A 81 1.36 -1.99 -7.21
C LEU A 81 0.25 -0.96 -7.38
N ASP A 82 -1.01 -1.41 -7.37
CA ASP A 82 -2.19 -0.54 -7.40
C ASP A 82 -2.47 0.11 -6.04
N ARG A 83 -1.99 -0.50 -4.94
CA ARG A 83 -2.21 -0.01 -3.57
C ARG A 83 -1.08 -0.42 -2.64
N VAL A 84 -0.67 0.51 -1.77
CA VAL A 84 0.20 0.23 -0.63
C VAL A 84 -0.56 0.61 0.64
N VAL A 85 -0.68 -0.33 1.58
CA VAL A 85 -1.37 -0.13 2.86
C VAL A 85 -0.32 -0.07 3.96
N PHE A 86 -0.31 1.04 4.70
CA PHE A 86 0.52 1.19 5.89
C PHE A 86 -0.32 0.87 7.13
N SER A 87 0.14 -0.09 7.93
CA SER A 87 -0.44 -0.39 9.24
C SER A 87 0.60 -0.22 10.33
N ALA A 88 0.18 0.27 11.49
CA ALA A 88 1.01 0.23 12.68
C ALA A 88 0.95 -1.16 13.32
N ASP A 89 2.09 -1.68 13.72
CA ASP A 89 2.20 -2.88 14.55
C ASP A 89 2.60 -2.51 15.98
N GLY A 90 2.09 -3.26 16.95
CA GLY A 90 2.34 -3.00 18.38
C GLY A 90 3.74 -3.38 18.86
N SER A 91 4.44 -4.24 18.12
CA SER A 91 5.81 -4.67 18.42
C SER A 91 6.50 -5.29 17.21
N THR A 92 7.83 -5.41 17.26
CA THR A 92 8.60 -6.15 16.24
C THR A 92 8.22 -7.63 16.20
N ASP A 93 7.94 -8.25 17.34
CA ASP A 93 7.55 -9.67 17.40
C ASP A 93 6.20 -9.91 16.69
N SER A 94 5.23 -9.01 16.90
CA SER A 94 3.94 -9.03 16.20
C SER A 94 4.13 -8.91 14.69
N ALA A 95 4.98 -7.99 14.25
CA ALA A 95 5.24 -7.82 12.82
C ALA A 95 5.92 -9.05 12.19
N VAL A 96 6.88 -9.68 12.88
CA VAL A 96 7.52 -10.92 12.40
C VAL A 96 6.50 -12.05 12.31
N ALA A 97 5.62 -12.22 13.30
CA ALA A 97 4.57 -13.23 13.24
C ALA A 97 3.61 -13.01 12.04
N ARG A 98 3.24 -11.75 11.76
CA ARG A 98 2.41 -11.38 10.61
C ARG A 98 3.10 -11.61 9.27
N LEU A 99 4.41 -11.35 9.17
CA LEU A 99 5.20 -11.69 7.97
C LEU A 99 5.20 -13.20 7.71
N ILE A 100 5.40 -14.02 8.75
CA ILE A 100 5.39 -15.49 8.64
C ILE A 100 3.99 -15.99 8.25
N ALA A 101 2.93 -15.37 8.79
CA ALA A 101 1.55 -15.70 8.47
C ALA A 101 1.11 -15.22 7.07
N GLY A 102 1.86 -14.30 6.44
CA GLY A 102 1.50 -13.69 5.16
C GLY A 102 0.46 -12.56 5.27
N ASP A 103 0.26 -12.01 6.48
CA ASP A 103 -0.68 -10.91 6.72
C ASP A 103 -0.11 -9.54 6.30
N ILE A 104 1.22 -9.44 6.18
CA ILE A 104 1.95 -8.28 5.66
C ILE A 104 3.11 -8.75 4.80
N ASP A 105 3.49 -7.93 3.81
CA ASP A 105 4.57 -8.26 2.87
C ASP A 105 5.93 -7.68 3.30
N VAL A 106 5.93 -6.52 3.97
CA VAL A 106 7.14 -5.78 4.33
C VAL A 106 7.01 -5.15 5.71
N TYR A 107 8.04 -5.30 6.54
CA TYR A 107 8.22 -4.54 7.77
C TYR A 107 9.41 -3.59 7.62
N ALA A 108 9.13 -2.29 7.53
CA ALA A 108 10.11 -1.25 7.19
C ALA A 108 10.61 -0.44 8.41
N GLN A 109 10.47 -0.97 9.62
CA GLN A 109 10.96 -0.31 10.84
C GLN A 109 12.23 -1.00 11.34
N SER A 110 13.26 -0.21 11.65
CA SER A 110 14.47 -0.75 12.29
C SER A 110 14.17 -1.16 13.73
N SER A 111 14.72 -2.30 14.15
CA SER A 111 14.59 -2.80 15.51
C SER A 111 15.90 -3.44 15.95
N SER A 112 16.22 -3.30 17.23
CA SER A 112 17.34 -3.98 17.89
C SER A 112 16.91 -5.26 18.63
N ASN A 113 15.65 -5.69 18.46
CA ASN A 113 15.15 -6.93 19.06
C ASN A 113 15.80 -8.16 18.41
N GLY A 114 16.76 -8.75 19.13
CA GLY A 114 17.52 -9.93 18.68
C GLY A 114 16.70 -11.21 18.61
N GLU A 115 15.66 -11.36 19.44
CA GLU A 115 14.79 -12.54 19.42
C GLU A 115 13.90 -12.54 18.17
N ALA A 116 13.24 -11.41 17.89
CA ALA A 116 12.45 -11.24 16.67
C ALA A 116 13.31 -11.42 15.41
N TYR A 117 14.55 -10.91 15.41
CA TYR A 117 15.50 -11.13 14.31
C TYR A 117 15.80 -12.62 14.12
N LYS A 118 16.11 -13.34 15.21
CA LYS A 118 16.36 -14.78 15.14
C LYS A 118 15.14 -15.53 14.60
N THR A 119 13.93 -15.23 15.08
CA THR A 119 12.69 -15.85 14.60
C THR A 119 12.48 -15.59 13.10
N ALA A 120 12.73 -14.38 12.63
CA ALA A 120 12.62 -14.05 11.21
C ALA A 120 13.59 -14.86 10.34
N VAL A 121 14.86 -14.97 10.77
CA VAL A 121 15.88 -15.76 10.06
C VAL A 121 15.55 -17.26 10.09
N ASP A 122 15.15 -17.80 11.23
CA ASP A 122 14.78 -19.22 11.38
C ASP A 122 13.56 -19.58 10.50
N ALA A 123 12.65 -18.62 10.29
CA ALA A 123 11.51 -18.75 9.38
C ALA A 123 11.85 -18.52 7.89
N GLY A 124 13.11 -18.21 7.56
CA GLY A 124 13.56 -17.98 6.19
C GLY A 124 13.19 -16.62 5.60
N LEU A 125 12.82 -15.64 6.42
CA LEU A 125 12.52 -14.29 5.95
C LEU A 125 13.80 -13.56 5.51
N SER A 126 13.69 -12.80 4.42
CA SER A 126 14.78 -11.91 3.98
C SER A 126 14.88 -10.72 4.93
N THR A 127 16.08 -10.50 5.47
CA THR A 127 16.35 -9.39 6.40
C THR A 127 17.49 -8.52 5.88
N VAL A 128 17.45 -7.24 6.22
CA VAL A 128 18.51 -6.29 5.91
C VAL A 128 18.94 -5.59 7.18
N GLN A 129 20.25 -5.47 7.39
CA GLN A 129 20.78 -4.64 8.45
C GLN A 129 20.98 -3.23 7.91
N VAL A 130 20.41 -2.25 8.61
CA VAL A 130 20.47 -0.84 8.23
C VAL A 130 20.95 -0.01 9.40
N ALA A 131 21.88 0.91 9.14
CA ALA A 131 22.28 1.95 10.07
C ALA A 131 21.63 3.26 9.61
N THR A 132 20.42 3.54 10.10
CA THR A 132 19.57 4.62 9.58
C THR A 132 19.76 5.96 10.30
N SER A 133 20.00 5.92 11.60
CA SER A 133 20.17 7.14 12.40
C SER A 133 21.17 6.92 13.51
N TYR A 134 21.82 8.02 13.89
CA TYR A 134 22.60 8.11 15.11
C TYR A 134 22.00 9.25 15.93
N ASN A 135 22.00 9.09 17.24
CA ASN A 135 21.70 10.17 18.15
C ASN A 135 23.01 10.90 18.45
N ASP A 136 22.97 12.23 18.39
CA ASP A 136 24.11 13.07 18.74
C ASP A 136 23.67 14.13 19.75
N LEU A 137 24.59 14.54 20.62
CA LEU A 137 24.39 15.61 21.57
C LEU A 137 25.15 16.83 21.07
N THR A 138 24.41 17.85 20.65
CA THR A 138 25.01 19.13 20.23
C THR A 138 24.83 20.18 21.32
N PHE A 139 25.90 20.95 21.57
CA PHE A 139 25.87 22.05 22.52
C PHE A 139 25.70 23.39 21.80
N ASN A 140 24.92 24.29 22.40
CA ASN A 140 24.93 25.69 22.00
C ASN A 140 26.23 26.37 22.47
N THR A 141 27.06 26.81 21.53
CA THR A 141 28.37 27.43 21.80
C THR A 141 28.33 28.96 21.91
N TYR A 142 27.17 29.58 21.72
CA TYR A 142 27.01 31.03 21.81
C TYR A 142 27.24 31.54 23.24
N GLY A 143 28.07 32.56 23.41
CA GLY A 143 28.50 33.07 24.72
C GLY A 143 29.89 33.69 24.64
N PRO A 144 30.66 33.79 25.76
CA PRO A 144 30.50 33.04 27.02
C PRO A 144 29.47 33.63 27.98
N VAL A 145 28.94 34.82 27.74
CA VAL A 145 27.87 35.42 28.56
C VAL A 145 26.68 35.72 27.66
N PHE A 146 25.47 35.42 28.11
CA PHE A 146 24.25 35.75 27.36
C PHE A 146 23.91 37.23 27.50
N THR A 147 24.58 38.08 26.72
CA THR A 147 24.46 39.54 26.77
C THR A 147 23.07 40.06 26.42
N GLU A 148 22.29 39.29 25.65
CA GLU A 148 20.94 39.65 25.21
C GLU A 148 19.82 39.03 26.06
N SER A 149 20.15 38.26 27.10
CA SER A 149 19.13 37.62 27.96
C SER A 149 19.47 37.67 29.44
N THR A 150 19.82 36.53 30.04
CA THR A 150 19.97 36.35 31.48
C THR A 150 21.25 36.98 32.04
N GLY A 151 22.20 37.39 31.19
CA GLY A 151 23.53 37.79 31.61
C GLY A 151 24.35 36.66 32.24
N GLY A 152 23.85 35.42 32.20
CA GLY A 152 24.51 34.25 32.77
C GLY A 152 25.66 33.75 31.88
N LEU A 153 26.60 33.04 32.51
CA LEU A 153 27.69 32.37 31.81
C LEU A 153 27.18 31.10 31.10
N ASN A 154 27.51 30.93 29.81
CA ASN A 154 27.35 29.68 29.10
C ASN A 154 28.63 28.83 29.23
N PRO A 155 28.62 27.75 30.03
CA PRO A 155 29.79 26.88 30.16
C PRO A 155 30.12 26.15 28.85
N PHE A 156 29.13 25.94 27.97
CA PHE A 156 29.33 25.26 26.69
C PHE A 156 29.94 26.16 25.62
N ALA A 157 30.12 27.46 25.86
CA ALA A 157 30.96 28.30 25.02
C ALA A 157 32.45 27.90 25.14
N VAL A 158 32.86 27.36 26.30
CA VAL A 158 34.23 26.92 26.57
C VAL A 158 34.47 25.56 25.91
N ARG A 159 35.46 25.50 25.02
CA ARG A 159 35.78 24.29 24.24
C ARG A 159 36.18 23.13 25.15
N GLU A 160 36.98 23.40 26.15
CA GLU A 160 37.53 22.43 27.10
C GLU A 160 36.42 21.76 27.92
N VAL A 161 35.32 22.49 28.21
CA VAL A 161 34.16 21.92 28.88
C VAL A 161 33.44 20.93 27.97
N ARG A 162 33.21 21.29 26.70
CA ARG A 162 32.58 20.38 25.73
C ARG A 162 33.44 19.14 25.47
N GLU A 163 34.76 19.33 25.40
CA GLU A 163 35.71 18.24 25.26
C GLU A 163 35.67 17.30 26.47
N ALA A 164 35.72 17.84 27.69
CA ALA A 164 35.59 17.05 28.91
C ALA A 164 34.29 16.24 28.96
N MET A 165 33.16 16.81 28.51
CA MET A 165 31.89 16.08 28.43
C MET A 165 31.88 14.96 27.39
N ASN A 166 32.63 15.09 26.30
CA ASN A 166 32.74 14.01 25.30
C ASN A 166 33.59 12.84 25.80
N TRP A 167 34.48 13.08 26.77
CA TRP A 167 35.33 12.04 27.36
C TRP A 167 34.69 11.28 28.52
N LEU A 168 33.59 11.81 29.10
CA LEU A 168 32.85 11.23 30.22
C LEU A 168 31.70 10.35 29.75
#